data_AF-A0A1H6RHD2-F1
#
_entry.id   AF-A0A1H6RHD2-F1
#
_cell.length_a   1.000
_cell.length_b   1.000
_cell.length_c   1.000
_cell.angle_alpha   90.00
_cell.angle_beta   90.00
_cell.angle_gamma   90.00
#
_symmetry.space_group_name_H-M   'P 1'
#
loop_
_entity.id
_entity.type
_entity.pdbx_description
1 polymer ?
#
loop_
_entity_poly.entity_id
_entity_poly.type
_entity_poly.pdbx_seq_one_letter_code
_entity_poly.pdbx_strand_id
1 'polypeptide(L)'
;MTRTFAVPAAESHTAVAHLLTRLQVETDVADVHADLTAGVPDLVVVDSRGDVAWEQGHLPGAVHLPTAQIAERAAATVPPGARVVTYCWGPGCDGATRAALEFARLGYPVKEMRGGYEYWVREGLAVVTTTGSIRRPVDDLTAPRPAVGCDC
;
A
#
# COMPACT_ATOMS: atom_id res chain seq x y z
N MET A 1 19.71 -14.70 -21.90
CA MET A 1 19.43 -14.89 -20.47
C MET A 1 20.72 -14.69 -19.69
N THR A 2 20.78 -13.68 -18.83
CA THR A 2 21.90 -13.44 -17.90
C THR A 2 21.66 -14.22 -16.60
N ARG A 3 22.70 -14.84 -16.05
CA ARG A 3 22.62 -15.51 -14.73
C ARG A 3 22.51 -14.44 -13.63
N THR A 4 21.84 -14.75 -12.51
CA THR A 4 21.58 -13.82 -11.39
C THR A 4 22.80 -13.06 -10.91
N PHE A 5 23.96 -13.74 -10.84
CA PHE A 5 25.23 -13.15 -10.38
C PHE A 5 26.21 -12.83 -11.52
N ALA A 6 25.72 -12.69 -12.76
CA ALA A 6 26.54 -12.16 -13.84
C ALA A 6 26.99 -10.71 -13.54
N VAL A 7 26.18 -9.98 -12.77
CA VAL A 7 26.61 -8.80 -12.01
C VAL A 7 26.78 -9.24 -10.55
N PRO A 8 27.94 -9.03 -9.92
CA PRO A 8 28.13 -9.38 -8.51
C PRO A 8 27.12 -8.70 -7.59
N ALA A 9 26.76 -9.36 -6.50
CA ALA A 9 26.01 -8.71 -5.43
C ALA A 9 26.83 -7.54 -4.85
N ALA A 10 26.13 -6.51 -4.37
CA ALA A 10 26.78 -5.43 -3.66
C ALA A 10 27.38 -5.92 -2.32
N GLU A 11 28.43 -5.24 -1.86
CA GLU A 11 28.94 -5.40 -0.50
C GLU A 11 27.83 -5.17 0.55
N SER A 12 27.90 -5.87 1.68
CA SER A 12 26.81 -5.87 2.67
C SER A 12 26.41 -4.48 3.16
N HIS A 13 27.36 -3.58 3.38
CA HIS A 13 27.08 -2.21 3.83
C HIS A 13 26.30 -1.41 2.77
N THR A 14 26.62 -1.58 1.49
CA THR A 14 25.91 -0.95 0.37
C THR A 14 24.50 -1.51 0.24
N ALA A 15 24.34 -2.83 0.37
CA ALA A 15 23.03 -3.47 0.35
C ALA A 15 22.14 -2.97 1.48
N VAL A 16 22.68 -2.89 2.71
CA VAL A 16 21.95 -2.38 3.89
C VAL A 16 21.47 -0.95 3.67
N ALA A 17 22.37 -0.05 3.24
CA ALA A 17 22.00 1.34 3.01
C ALA A 17 20.89 1.49 1.96
N HIS A 18 20.98 0.75 0.85
CA HIS A 18 19.98 0.80 -0.21
C HIS A 18 18.62 0.23 0.24
N LEU A 19 18.62 -0.95 0.88
CA LEU A 19 17.39 -1.61 1.32
C LEU A 19 16.67 -0.83 2.42
N LEU A 20 17.39 -0.17 3.32
CA LEU A 20 16.78 0.72 4.32
C LEU A 20 16.10 1.92 3.68
N THR A 21 16.74 2.59 2.71
CA THR A 21 16.12 3.70 1.98
C THR A 21 14.82 3.26 1.29
N ARG A 22 14.82 2.05 0.72
CA ARG A 22 13.61 1.48 0.12
C ARG A 22 12.50 1.27 1.17
N LEU A 23 12.80 0.58 2.26
CA LEU A 23 11.84 0.31 3.35
C LEU A 23 11.33 1.59 4.04
N GLN A 24 12.02 2.72 3.91
CA GLN A 24 11.55 4.02 4.41
C GLN A 24 10.39 4.61 3.59
N VAL A 25 10.30 4.27 2.30
CA VAL A 25 9.31 4.85 1.37
C VAL A 25 8.28 3.83 0.86
N GLU A 26 8.47 2.55 1.13
CA GLU A 26 7.57 1.47 0.72
C GLU A 26 7.18 0.57 1.91
N THR A 27 6.00 -0.05 1.84
CA THR A 27 5.50 -1.08 2.76
C THR A 27 4.74 -2.13 1.95
N ASP A 28 4.49 -3.30 2.50
CA ASP A 28 3.67 -4.33 1.84
C ASP A 28 2.25 -4.39 2.41
N VAL A 29 1.45 -5.30 1.87
CA VAL A 29 0.05 -5.51 2.25
C VAL A 29 -0.07 -6.03 3.68
N ALA A 30 0.84 -6.92 4.09
CA ALA A 30 0.81 -7.59 5.38
C ALA A 30 1.06 -6.60 6.52
N ASP A 31 2.08 -5.75 6.41
CA ASP A 31 2.37 -4.67 7.35
C ASP A 31 1.16 -3.74 7.51
N VAL A 32 0.56 -3.30 6.40
CA VAL A 32 -0.60 -2.39 6.42
C VAL A 32 -1.81 -3.06 7.06
N HIS A 33 -2.04 -4.35 6.76
CA HIS A 33 -3.13 -5.10 7.39
C HIS A 33 -2.92 -5.26 8.89
N ALA A 34 -1.69 -5.56 9.33
CA ALA A 34 -1.34 -5.69 10.73
C ALA A 34 -1.54 -4.36 11.47
N ASP A 35 -1.07 -3.24 10.91
CA ASP A 35 -1.21 -1.92 11.53
C ASP A 35 -2.67 -1.45 11.61
N LEU A 36 -3.47 -1.68 10.56
CA LEU A 36 -4.91 -1.40 10.57
C LEU A 36 -5.64 -2.25 11.62
N THR A 37 -5.25 -3.52 11.76
CA THR A 37 -5.84 -4.45 12.75
C THR A 37 -5.47 -4.08 14.18
N ALA A 38 -4.21 -3.67 14.39
CA ALA A 38 -3.71 -3.20 15.67
C ALA A 38 -4.23 -1.80 16.06
N GLY A 39 -4.78 -1.05 15.10
CA GLY A 39 -5.24 0.31 15.31
C GLY A 39 -4.09 1.27 15.59
N VAL A 40 -2.99 1.16 14.85
CA VAL A 40 -1.83 2.05 14.99
C VAL A 40 -2.30 3.51 14.88
N PRO A 41 -1.99 4.36 15.88
CA PRO A 41 -2.46 5.74 15.88
C PRO A 41 -1.84 6.52 14.72
N ASP A 42 -2.60 7.50 14.24
CA ASP A 42 -2.20 8.44 13.19
C ASP A 42 -1.91 7.82 11.82
N LEU A 43 -2.14 6.51 11.63
CA LEU A 43 -2.07 5.85 10.33
C LEU A 43 -3.28 6.24 9.47
N VAL A 44 -3.01 6.77 8.27
CA VAL A 44 -4.05 7.04 7.27
C VAL A 44 -3.70 6.31 5.98
N VAL A 45 -4.52 5.31 5.65
CA VAL A 45 -4.40 4.58 4.38
C VAL A 45 -5.25 5.30 3.32
N VAL A 46 -4.65 5.61 2.17
CA VAL A 46 -5.27 6.39 1.11
C VAL A 46 -5.40 5.56 -0.16
N ASP A 47 -6.63 5.42 -0.63
CA ASP A 47 -6.95 4.90 -1.95
C ASP A 47 -6.80 6.02 -2.99
N SER A 48 -5.79 5.90 -3.84
CA SER A 48 -5.50 6.92 -4.85
C SER A 48 -6.20 6.68 -6.19
N ARG A 49 -7.06 5.65 -6.29
CA ARG A 49 -7.78 5.30 -7.51
C ARG A 49 -9.00 6.20 -7.70
N GLY A 50 -9.62 6.15 -8.89
CA GLY A 50 -10.84 6.92 -9.19
C GLY A 50 -12.10 6.39 -8.50
N ASP A 51 -13.18 7.16 -8.57
CA ASP A 51 -14.46 6.89 -7.88
C ASP A 51 -15.05 5.51 -8.20
N VAL A 52 -15.05 5.13 -9.48
CA VAL A 52 -15.56 3.81 -9.93
C VAL A 52 -14.78 2.66 -9.27
N ALA A 53 -13.47 2.81 -9.10
CA ALA A 53 -12.63 1.79 -8.47
C ALA A 53 -12.86 1.73 -6.95
N TRP A 54 -13.08 2.88 -6.32
CA TRP A 54 -13.43 2.98 -4.91
C TRP A 54 -14.77 2.30 -4.60
N GLU A 55 -15.79 2.57 -5.41
CA GLU A 55 -17.12 1.97 -5.28
C GLU A 55 -17.10 0.46 -5.52
N GLN A 56 -16.27 0.00 -6.47
CA GLN A 56 -16.06 -1.42 -6.74
C GLN A 56 -15.51 -2.16 -5.51
N GLY A 57 -14.65 -1.51 -4.73
CA GLY A 57 -14.18 -2.01 -3.46
C GLY A 57 -12.88 -1.36 -3.02
N HIS A 58 -12.72 -1.13 -1.72
CA HIS A 58 -11.54 -0.49 -1.12
C HIS A 58 -11.17 -1.15 0.22
N LEU A 59 -10.00 -0.78 0.74
CA LEU A 59 -9.53 -1.27 2.04
C LEU A 59 -10.43 -0.76 3.18
N PRO A 60 -10.77 -1.58 4.18
CA PRO A 60 -11.49 -1.12 5.36
C PRO A 60 -10.74 0.00 6.06
N GLY A 61 -11.43 1.11 6.35
CA GLY A 61 -10.84 2.28 7.02
C GLY A 61 -9.97 3.17 6.13
N ALA A 62 -9.82 2.86 4.84
CA ALA A 62 -9.12 3.73 3.91
C ALA A 62 -9.89 5.05 3.69
N VAL A 63 -9.16 6.09 3.28
CA VAL A 63 -9.67 7.37 2.82
C VAL A 63 -9.56 7.43 1.30
N HIS A 64 -10.62 7.89 0.63
CA HIS A 64 -10.60 8.05 -0.82
C HIS A 64 -10.04 9.40 -1.23
N LEU A 65 -8.93 9.39 -1.97
CA LEU A 65 -8.33 10.61 -2.50
C LEU A 65 -7.61 10.33 -3.84
N PRO A 66 -8.32 10.43 -4.98
CA PRO A 66 -7.73 10.21 -6.29
C PRO A 66 -6.45 11.03 -6.48
N THR A 67 -5.40 10.45 -7.08
CA THR A 67 -4.07 11.06 -7.18
C THR A 67 -4.09 12.52 -7.65
N ALA A 68 -4.90 12.84 -8.66
CA ALA A 68 -5.00 14.19 -9.24
C ALA A 68 -5.56 15.25 -8.28
N GLN A 69 -6.20 14.83 -7.19
CA GLN A 69 -6.89 15.70 -6.25
C GLN A 69 -6.12 15.87 -4.93
N ILE A 70 -5.02 15.13 -4.74
CA ILE A 70 -4.26 15.12 -3.48
C ILE A 70 -3.73 16.51 -3.16
N ALA A 71 -3.10 17.18 -4.13
CA ALA A 71 -2.49 18.49 -3.94
C ALA A 71 -3.49 19.54 -3.39
N GLU A 72 -4.76 19.45 -3.77
CA GLU A 72 -5.80 20.41 -3.38
C GLU A 72 -6.59 19.96 -2.14
N ARG A 73 -6.85 18.65 -2.00
CA ARG A 73 -7.82 18.12 -1.02
C ARG A 73 -7.19 17.43 0.18
N ALA A 74 -5.90 17.09 0.15
CA ALA A 74 -5.26 16.32 1.22
C ALA A 74 -5.35 17.03 2.57
N ALA A 75 -5.06 18.34 2.64
CA ALA A 75 -5.08 19.10 3.89
C ALA A 75 -6.46 19.17 4.56
N ALA A 76 -7.55 18.99 3.81
CA ALA A 76 -8.90 18.96 4.34
C ALA A 76 -9.35 17.56 4.77
N THR A 77 -8.68 16.51 4.29
CA THR A 77 -9.12 15.12 4.44
C THR A 77 -8.19 14.32 5.36
N VAL A 78 -6.90 14.65 5.37
CA VAL A 78 -5.86 13.97 6.14
C VAL A 78 -5.36 14.93 7.22
N PRO A 79 -5.42 14.56 8.51
CA PRO A 79 -4.93 15.40 9.59
C PRO A 79 -3.43 15.70 9.47
N PRO A 80 -2.98 16.93 9.77
CA PRO A 80 -1.56 17.24 9.85
C PRO A 80 -0.83 16.30 10.81
N GLY A 81 0.35 15.82 10.43
CA GLY A 81 1.14 14.88 11.23
C GLY A 81 0.76 13.40 11.07
N ALA A 82 -0.31 13.09 10.33
CA ALA A 82 -0.66 11.72 9.99
C ALA A 82 0.47 11.02 9.21
N ARG A 83 0.62 9.71 9.46
CA ARG A 83 1.51 8.81 8.72
C ARG A 83 0.70 8.18 7.60
N VAL A 84 1.01 8.58 6.37
CA VAL A 84 0.20 8.22 5.20
C VAL A 84 0.74 6.95 4.55
N VAL A 85 -0.17 6.07 4.14
CA VAL A 85 0.14 4.96 3.24
C VAL A 85 -0.76 5.04 2.01
N THR A 86 -0.20 5.18 0.82
CA THR A 86 -0.99 5.27 -0.42
C THR A 86 -1.02 3.94 -1.16
N TYR A 87 -2.14 3.58 -1.77
CA TYR A 87 -2.23 2.42 -2.67
C TYR A 87 -2.97 2.71 -3.97
N CYS A 88 -2.65 1.94 -5.01
CA CYS A 88 -3.35 1.89 -6.31
C CYS A 88 -3.81 0.45 -6.59
N TRP A 89 -4.02 0.09 -7.85
CA TRP A 89 -4.45 -1.23 -8.29
C TRP A 89 -3.49 -2.34 -7.91
N GLY A 90 -2.19 -2.19 -8.19
CA GLY A 90 -1.21 -3.24 -7.95
C GLY A 90 0.13 -2.92 -8.59
N PRO A 91 1.03 -3.91 -8.74
CA PRO A 91 2.39 -3.70 -9.23
C PRO A 91 2.51 -3.05 -10.63
N GLY A 92 1.46 -3.14 -11.45
CA GLY A 92 1.38 -2.48 -12.76
C GLY A 92 0.90 -1.03 -12.74
N CYS A 93 0.72 -0.40 -11.56
CA CYS A 93 0.22 0.97 -11.42
C CYS A 93 1.21 1.90 -10.68
N ASP A 94 1.64 2.97 -11.34
CA ASP A 94 2.45 4.05 -10.71
C ASP A 94 1.63 5.03 -9.84
N GLY A 95 0.32 4.83 -9.73
CA GLY A 95 -0.60 5.74 -9.05
C GLY A 95 -0.30 5.91 -7.57
N ALA A 96 0.13 4.84 -6.90
CA ALA A 96 0.54 4.86 -5.50
C ALA A 96 1.81 5.72 -5.33
N THR A 97 2.82 5.51 -6.17
CA THR A 97 4.06 6.28 -6.16
C THR A 97 3.81 7.77 -6.39
N ARG A 98 2.96 8.12 -7.36
CA ARG A 98 2.58 9.50 -7.65
C ARG A 98 1.81 10.12 -6.49
N ALA A 99 0.92 9.36 -5.85
CA ALA A 99 0.18 9.82 -4.69
C ALA A 99 1.12 10.07 -3.50
N ALA A 100 2.02 9.13 -3.20
CA ALA A 100 3.03 9.28 -2.16
C ALA A 100 3.91 10.51 -2.41
N LEU A 101 4.31 10.77 -3.65
CA LEU A 101 5.08 11.96 -4.01
C LEU A 101 4.33 13.26 -3.68
N GLU A 102 3.02 13.35 -3.98
CA GLU A 102 2.23 14.54 -3.65
C GLU A 102 2.08 14.73 -2.13
N PHE A 103 1.84 13.66 -1.37
CA PHE A 103 1.82 13.74 0.09
C PHE A 103 3.18 14.16 0.68
N ALA A 104 4.29 13.65 0.13
CA ALA A 104 5.63 14.05 0.55
C ALA A 104 5.90 15.53 0.28
N ARG A 105 5.46 16.06 -0.87
CA ARG A 105 5.56 17.50 -1.20
C ARG A 105 4.75 18.38 -0.26
N LEU A 106 3.64 17.86 0.25
CA LEU A 106 2.81 18.51 1.27
C LEU A 106 3.36 18.35 2.69
N GLY A 107 4.47 17.64 2.88
CA GLY A 107 5.15 17.48 4.17
C GLY A 107 4.66 16.32 5.04
N TYR A 108 3.85 15.41 4.50
CA TYR A 108 3.42 14.22 5.23
C TYR A 108 4.52 13.14 5.23
N PRO A 109 4.78 12.46 6.36
CA PRO A 109 5.46 11.18 6.36
C PRO A 109 4.62 10.17 5.57
N VAL A 110 5.17 9.58 4.53
CA VAL A 110 4.39 8.75 3.59
C VAL A 110 5.17 7.56 3.08
N LYS A 111 4.46 6.44 2.90
CA LYS A 111 4.92 5.26 2.17
C LYS A 111 3.93 4.88 1.07
N GLU A 112 4.40 4.22 0.01
CA GLU A 112 3.53 3.49 -0.90
C GLU A 112 3.35 2.03 -0.46
N MET A 113 2.13 1.50 -0.57
CA MET A 113 1.84 0.08 -0.35
C MET A 113 2.06 -0.69 -1.65
N ARG A 114 3.11 -1.51 -1.68
CA ARG A 114 3.41 -2.43 -2.79
C ARG A 114 2.33 -3.51 -2.85
N GLY A 115 2.11 -4.05 -4.04
CA GLY A 115 1.05 -5.05 -4.29
C GLY A 115 -0.35 -4.44 -4.43
N GLY A 116 -0.61 -3.29 -3.82
CA GLY A 116 -1.84 -2.52 -3.99
C GLY A 116 -3.11 -3.26 -3.62
N TYR A 117 -4.24 -2.81 -4.18
CA TYR A 117 -5.54 -3.45 -4.00
C TYR A 117 -5.57 -4.90 -4.49
N GLU A 118 -4.81 -5.22 -5.55
CA GLU A 118 -4.72 -6.56 -6.12
C GLU A 118 -4.23 -7.57 -5.09
N TYR A 119 -3.04 -7.36 -4.51
CA TYR A 119 -2.46 -8.31 -3.55
C TYR A 119 -3.26 -8.33 -2.25
N TRP A 120 -3.80 -7.18 -1.80
CA TRP A 120 -4.73 -7.15 -0.68
C TRP A 120 -5.89 -8.14 -0.85
N VAL A 121 -6.54 -8.11 -2.02
CA VAL A 121 -7.65 -9.01 -2.33
C VAL A 121 -7.19 -10.46 -2.52
N ARG A 122 -6.03 -10.67 -3.16
CA ARG A 122 -5.48 -12.01 -3.40
C ARG A 122 -5.05 -12.71 -2.11
N GLU A 123 -4.63 -11.95 -1.10
CA GLU A 123 -4.38 -12.47 0.26
C GLU A 123 -5.68 -12.80 1.03
N GLY A 124 -6.86 -12.59 0.42
CA GLY A 124 -8.16 -12.90 1.02
C GLY A 124 -8.59 -11.92 2.11
N LEU A 125 -7.97 -10.73 2.15
CA LEU A 125 -8.32 -9.69 3.09
C LEU A 125 -9.69 -9.07 2.77
N ALA A 126 -10.32 -8.51 3.80
CA ALA A 126 -11.63 -7.89 3.66
C ALA A 126 -11.54 -6.61 2.81
N VAL A 127 -12.53 -6.38 1.96
CA VAL A 127 -12.74 -5.12 1.24
C VAL A 127 -14.13 -4.60 1.54
N VAL A 128 -14.31 -3.29 1.46
CA VAL A 128 -15.59 -2.60 1.61
C VAL A 128 -16.07 -2.19 0.24
N THR A 129 -17.32 -2.54 -0.11
CA THR A 129 -18.01 -2.13 -1.34
C THR A 129 -19.26 -1.32 -0.98
N THR A 130 -19.96 -0.84 -2.00
CA THR A 130 -21.28 -0.19 -1.84
C THR A 130 -22.34 -1.09 -1.17
N THR A 131 -22.16 -2.41 -1.20
CA THR A 131 -23.12 -3.39 -0.66
C THR A 131 -22.68 -4.00 0.68
N GLY A 132 -21.49 -3.65 1.19
CA GLY A 132 -20.97 -4.12 2.47
C GLY A 132 -19.54 -4.64 2.40
N SER A 133 -19.10 -5.31 3.47
CA SER A 133 -17.77 -5.91 3.50
C SER A 133 -17.79 -7.33 2.93
N ILE A 134 -16.85 -7.63 2.04
CA ILE A 134 -16.69 -8.95 1.41
C ILE A 134 -15.24 -9.43 1.51
N ARG A 135 -15.03 -10.74 1.39
CA ARG A 135 -13.71 -11.36 1.21
C ARG A 135 -13.74 -12.21 -0.05
N ARG A 136 -12.61 -12.25 -0.77
CA ARG A 136 -12.41 -13.19 -1.88
C ARG A 136 -11.60 -14.41 -1.40
N PRO A 137 -11.69 -15.55 -2.10
CA PRO A 137 -10.82 -16.68 -1.82
C PRO A 137 -9.34 -16.27 -1.91
N VAL A 138 -8.53 -16.80 -1.00
CA VAL A 138 -7.08 -16.61 -1.01
C VAL A 138 -6.50 -17.23 -2.29
N ASP A 139 -5.62 -16.49 -2.95
CA ASP A 139 -4.76 -16.97 -4.02
C ASP A 139 -3.51 -17.60 -3.40
N ASP A 140 -3.31 -18.89 -3.69
CA ASP A 140 -2.19 -19.70 -3.18
C ASP A 140 -0.81 -19.16 -3.54
N LEU A 141 -0.72 -18.28 -4.53
CA LEU A 141 0.53 -17.59 -4.90
C LEU A 141 0.89 -16.45 -3.95
N THR A 142 -0.05 -16.01 -3.12
CA THR A 142 0.07 -14.77 -2.33
C THR A 142 -0.09 -14.96 -0.83
N ALA A 143 -0.83 -15.98 -0.39
CA ALA A 143 -0.93 -16.33 1.04
C ALA A 143 -1.24 -17.82 1.26
N PRO A 144 -0.84 -18.41 2.40
CA PRO A 144 -1.13 -19.80 2.73
C PRO A 144 -2.61 -20.02 3.05
N ARG A 145 -3.20 -21.13 2.59
CA ARG A 145 -4.64 -21.43 2.81
C ARG A 145 -5.13 -21.53 4.26
N PRO A 146 -4.37 -22.10 5.23
CA PRO A 146 -4.92 -22.32 6.57
C PRO A 146 -5.02 -21.06 7.43
N ALA A 147 -4.48 -19.91 7.01
CA ALA A 147 -4.65 -18.64 7.72
C ALA A 147 -4.44 -17.44 6.79
N VAL A 148 -5.31 -16.43 6.91
CA VAL A 148 -5.04 -15.10 6.36
C VAL A 148 -3.91 -14.49 7.19
N GLY A 149 -2.70 -14.50 6.65
CA GLY A 149 -1.50 -13.93 7.27
C GLY A 149 -0.28 -14.13 6.38
N CYS A 150 0.71 -13.25 6.46
CA CYS A 150 1.99 -13.52 5.81
C CYS A 150 2.74 -14.59 6.61
N ASP A 151 3.30 -15.57 5.91
CA ASP A 151 4.30 -16.51 6.46
C ASP A 151 5.73 -15.94 6.27
N CYS A 152 5.79 -14.61 6.33
CA CYS A 152 6.92 -13.72 6.12
C CYS A 152 6.77 -12.55 7.12
#